data_AF-A0A1F2VLT4-F1
#
_entry.id   AF-A0A1F2VLT4-F1
#
_cell.length_a   1.000
_cell.length_b   1.000
_cell.length_c   1.000
_cell.angle_alpha   90.00
_cell.angle_beta   90.00
_cell.angle_gamma   90.00
#
_symmetry.space_group_name_H-M   'P 1'
#
loop_
_entity.id
_entity.type
_entity.pdbx_description
1 polymer ?
#
loop_
_entity_poly.entity_id
_entity_poly.type
_entity_poly.pdbx_seq_one_letter_code
_entity_poly.pdbx_strand_id
1 'polypeptide(L)'
;MTTGSTGPTVSDFSIIKQLDSVSPQLFEACCQGRLVPAVQMTLAKKGDRPVEYLKIKLSDCLVSSYQTGGAIPVESVSFSFSDVHISATGPNGQPSEVSCNFGGKGGTEVIGHNHG
;
A
#
# COMPACT_ATOMS: atom_id res chain seq x y z
N MET A 1 -17.17 -24.03 8.11
CA MET A 1 -16.44 -23.86 9.39
C MET A 1 -15.57 -22.62 9.26
N THR A 2 -16.06 -21.46 9.70
CA THR A 2 -15.26 -20.22 9.73
C THR A 2 -14.74 -20.10 11.16
N THR A 3 -13.50 -20.50 11.40
CA THR A 3 -12.81 -20.10 12.64
C THR A 3 -12.73 -18.58 12.60
N GLY A 4 -13.59 -17.92 13.37
CA GLY A 4 -13.61 -16.47 13.51
C GLY A 4 -12.25 -16.02 14.03
N SER A 5 -11.47 -15.35 13.19
CA SER A 5 -10.30 -14.62 13.64
C SER A 5 -10.80 -13.52 14.58
N THR A 6 -10.49 -13.65 15.88
CA THR A 6 -10.81 -12.64 16.88
C THR A 6 -9.75 -11.54 16.97
N GLY A 7 -8.82 -11.49 16.00
CA GLY A 7 -7.75 -10.49 15.92
C GLY A 7 -8.02 -9.42 14.87
N PRO A 8 -7.35 -8.25 14.97
CA PRO A 8 -7.41 -7.23 13.94
C PRO A 8 -6.91 -7.81 12.60
N THR A 9 -7.68 -7.58 11.53
CA THR A 9 -7.32 -7.98 10.16
C THR A 9 -6.97 -6.76 9.35
N VAL A 10 -5.82 -6.78 8.67
CA VAL A 10 -5.46 -5.77 7.68
C VAL A 10 -5.97 -6.22 6.32
N SER A 11 -6.67 -5.32 5.63
CA SER A 11 -7.17 -5.55 4.27
C SER A 11 -6.14 -5.15 3.23
N ASP A 12 -6.30 -5.64 2.01
CA ASP A 12 -5.47 -5.27 0.87
C ASP A 12 -5.44 -3.75 0.64
N PHE A 13 -4.30 -3.25 0.20
CA PHE A 13 -4.14 -1.86 -0.17
C PHE A 13 -4.62 -1.65 -1.61
N SER A 14 -5.67 -0.84 -1.79
CA SER A 14 -6.28 -0.63 -3.11
C SER A 14 -6.06 0.79 -3.61
N ILE A 15 -5.66 0.90 -4.88
CA ILE A 15 -5.50 2.18 -5.58
C ILE A 15 -6.32 2.19 -6.87
N ILE A 16 -6.73 3.40 -7.27
CA ILE A 16 -7.34 3.65 -8.57
C ILE A 16 -6.43 4.63 -9.31
N LYS A 17 -6.07 4.28 -10.54
CA LYS A 17 -5.28 5.15 -11.43
C LYS A 17 -5.80 5.08 -12.86
N GLN A 18 -5.44 6.06 -13.68
CA GLN A 18 -5.63 5.95 -15.13
C GLN A 18 -4.68 4.90 -15.70
N LEU A 19 -5.05 4.19 -16.76
CA LEU A 19 -4.12 3.27 -17.41
C LEU A 19 -2.84 4.00 -17.85
N ASP A 20 -1.70 3.37 -17.64
CA ASP A 20 -0.39 3.85 -18.08
C ASP A 20 0.47 2.68 -18.61
N SER A 21 1.77 2.93 -18.83
CA SER A 21 2.68 1.91 -19.35
C SER A 21 2.92 0.75 -18.39
N VAL A 22 2.57 0.88 -17.11
CA VAL A 22 2.78 -0.14 -16.07
C VAL A 22 1.55 -1.04 -15.92
N SER A 23 0.36 -0.60 -16.36
CA SER A 23 -0.89 -1.39 -16.31
C SER A 23 -0.75 -2.83 -16.83
N PRO A 24 -0.09 -3.11 -17.98
CA PRO A 24 0.07 -4.48 -18.46
C PRO A 24 0.93 -5.34 -17.52
N GLN A 25 1.92 -4.76 -16.85
CA GLN A 25 2.79 -5.45 -15.90
C GLN A 25 2.05 -5.78 -14.60
N LEU A 26 1.15 -4.90 -14.16
CA LEU A 26 0.28 -5.16 -13.00
C LEU A 26 -0.71 -6.28 -13.31
N PHE A 27 -1.30 -6.29 -14.51
CA PHE A 27 -2.16 -7.36 -14.96
C PHE A 27 -1.41 -8.70 -15.07
N GLU A 28 -0.22 -8.71 -15.66
CA GLU A 28 0.63 -9.90 -15.72
C GLU A 28 0.97 -10.41 -14.33
N ALA A 29 1.38 -9.53 -13.42
CA ALA A 29 1.69 -9.89 -12.03
C ALA A 29 0.48 -10.50 -11.32
N CYS A 30 -0.73 -9.99 -11.57
CA CYS A 30 -1.98 -10.56 -11.08
C CYS A 30 -2.22 -11.97 -11.63
N CYS A 31 -2.07 -12.17 -12.94
CA CYS A 31 -2.28 -13.48 -13.59
C CYS A 31 -1.27 -14.54 -13.15
N GLN A 32 -0.02 -14.13 -12.88
CA GLN A 32 1.07 -15.02 -12.50
C GLN A 32 1.17 -15.25 -10.98
N GLY A 33 0.47 -14.44 -10.17
CA GLY A 33 0.73 -14.39 -8.72
C GLY A 33 2.18 -14.00 -8.42
N ARG A 34 2.75 -13.09 -9.21
CA ARG A 34 4.17 -12.70 -9.10
C ARG A 34 4.37 -11.80 -7.88
N LEU A 35 5.38 -12.14 -7.08
CA LEU A 35 5.82 -11.30 -5.96
C LEU A 35 6.42 -9.99 -6.47
N VAL A 36 5.86 -8.88 -6.01
CA VAL A 36 6.37 -7.52 -6.23
C VAL A 36 7.13 -7.11 -4.97
N PRO A 37 8.47 -6.93 -5.02
CA PRO A 37 9.28 -6.72 -3.82
C PRO A 37 8.87 -5.49 -3.01
N ALA A 38 8.47 -4.41 -3.68
CA ALA A 38 8.01 -3.20 -3.02
C ALA A 38 7.03 -2.41 -3.89
N VAL A 39 6.01 -1.83 -3.24
CA VAL A 39 5.10 -0.84 -3.82
C VAL A 39 5.18 0.42 -2.97
N GLN A 40 5.53 1.55 -3.58
CA GLN A 40 5.63 2.83 -2.87
C GLN A 40 4.66 3.86 -3.45
N MET A 41 3.84 4.45 -2.59
CA MET A 41 2.97 5.57 -2.90
C MET A 41 3.42 6.80 -2.11
N THR A 42 3.66 7.90 -2.81
CA THR A 42 4.01 9.19 -2.21
C THR A 42 2.95 10.22 -2.57
N LEU A 43 2.46 10.96 -1.57
CA LEU A 43 1.67 12.17 -1.78
C LEU A 43 2.49 13.41 -1.44
N ALA A 44 2.44 14.39 -2.34
CA ALA A 44 3.12 15.67 -2.19
C ALA A 44 2.16 16.84 -2.40
N LYS A 45 2.36 17.92 -1.65
CA LYS A 45 1.61 19.16 -1.84
C LYS A 45 2.14 19.89 -3.08
N LYS A 46 1.23 20.26 -3.99
CA LYS A 46 1.55 21.03 -5.20
C LYS A 46 2.08 22.42 -4.84
N GLY A 47 3.17 22.86 -5.48
CA GLY A 47 3.81 24.17 -5.30
C GLY A 47 5.18 24.22 -5.99
N ASP A 48 5.89 25.35 -5.89
CA ASP A 48 7.22 25.52 -6.50
C ASP A 48 8.28 24.55 -5.96
N ARG A 49 8.12 24.13 -4.69
CA ARG A 49 8.89 23.05 -4.10
C ARG A 49 7.93 22.01 -3.52
N PRO A 50 7.66 20.90 -4.24
CA PRO A 50 6.77 19.85 -3.77
C PRO A 50 7.26 19.31 -2.42
N VAL A 51 6.39 19.31 -1.42
CA VAL A 51 6.68 18.75 -0.09
C VAL A 51 5.91 17.44 0.06
N GLU A 52 6.64 16.33 0.19
CA GLU A 52 6.07 15.02 0.52
C GLU A 52 5.47 15.07 1.93
N TYR A 53 4.20 14.66 2.07
CA TYR A 53 3.52 14.65 3.38
C TYR A 53 2.95 13.29 3.76
N LEU A 54 2.91 12.34 2.83
CA LEU A 54 2.53 10.95 3.09
C LEU A 54 3.34 10.03 2.18
N LYS A 55 3.92 8.98 2.76
CA LYS A 55 4.60 7.90 2.06
C LYS A 55 4.11 6.58 2.62
N ILE A 56 3.65 5.70 1.74
CA ILE A 56 3.24 4.34 2.07
C ILE A 56 4.15 3.42 1.28
N LYS A 57 4.88 2.54 1.96
CA LYS A 57 5.72 1.52 1.35
C LYS A 57 5.23 0.15 1.81
N LEU A 58 4.78 -0.64 0.85
CA LEU A 58 4.42 -2.04 1.03
C LEU A 58 5.60 -2.90 0.60
N SER A 59 5.86 -4.01 1.29
CA SER A 59 6.89 -4.99 0.88
C SER A 59 6.29 -6.39 0.75
N ASP A 60 6.91 -7.20 -0.12
CA ASP A 60 6.47 -8.56 -0.45
C ASP A 60 5.00 -8.60 -0.86
N CYS A 61 4.69 -7.86 -1.93
CA CYS A 61 3.33 -7.62 -2.38
C CYS A 61 2.89 -8.64 -3.45
N LEU A 62 1.62 -8.97 -3.47
CA LEU A 62 0.96 -9.64 -4.59
C LEU A 62 -0.17 -8.77 -5.11
N VAL A 63 -0.38 -8.74 -6.42
CA VAL A 63 -1.58 -8.14 -7.00
C VAL A 63 -2.73 -9.11 -6.77
N SER A 64 -3.59 -8.81 -5.78
CA SER A 64 -4.68 -9.69 -5.36
C SER A 64 -5.94 -9.52 -6.22
N SER A 65 -6.10 -8.35 -6.85
CA SER A 65 -7.22 -8.02 -7.71
C SER A 65 -6.82 -6.94 -8.71
N TYR A 66 -7.36 -7.06 -9.93
CA TYR A 66 -7.17 -6.11 -11.01
C TYR A 66 -8.47 -5.93 -11.77
N GLN A 67 -8.96 -4.69 -11.87
CA GLN A 67 -10.21 -4.35 -12.56
C GLN A 67 -10.00 -3.12 -13.43
N THR A 68 -10.52 -3.13 -14.66
CA THR A 68 -10.43 -2.00 -15.59
C THR A 68 -11.82 -1.58 -16.05
N GLY A 69 -12.03 -0.28 -16.24
CA GLY A 69 -13.29 0.24 -16.76
C GLY A 69 -13.30 1.75 -16.92
N GLY A 70 -14.48 2.29 -17.25
CA GLY A 70 -14.69 3.74 -17.42
C GLY A 70 -14.59 4.20 -18.88
N ALA A 71 -15.23 5.34 -19.18
CA ALA A 71 -15.17 5.97 -20.50
C ALA A 71 -13.79 6.54 -20.82
N ILE A 72 -13.10 7.05 -19.78
CA ILE A 72 -11.65 7.26 -19.79
C ILE A 72 -11.06 6.06 -19.04
N PRO A 73 -10.19 5.25 -19.66
CA PRO A 73 -9.71 4.03 -19.04
C PRO A 73 -9.03 4.28 -17.70
N VAL A 74 -9.61 3.71 -16.64
CA VAL A 74 -9.04 3.61 -15.30
C VAL A 74 -8.91 2.15 -14.90
N GLU A 75 -7.97 1.88 -14.01
CA GLU A 75 -7.76 0.59 -13.38
C GLU A 75 -7.81 0.72 -11.86
N SER A 76 -8.40 -0.28 -11.22
CA SER A 76 -8.43 -0.49 -9.78
C SER A 76 -7.57 -1.72 -9.47
N VAL A 77 -6.55 -1.54 -8.63
CA VAL A 77 -5.55 -2.57 -8.33
C VAL A 77 -5.45 -2.71 -6.81
N SER A 78 -5.55 -3.94 -6.33
CA SER A 78 -5.41 -4.28 -4.91
C SER A 78 -4.13 -5.07 -4.68
N PHE A 79 -3.42 -4.74 -3.60
CA PHE A 79 -2.19 -5.41 -3.19
C PHE A 79 -2.36 -6.04 -1.81
N SER A 80 -2.14 -7.34 -1.71
CA SER A 80 -1.83 -7.98 -0.43
C SER A 80 -0.32 -7.85 -0.18
N PHE A 81 0.10 -7.77 1.09
CA PHE A 81 1.48 -7.47 1.46
C PHE A 81 1.82 -8.11 2.81
N SER A 82 3.12 -8.36 3.03
CA SER A 82 3.62 -8.87 4.31
C SER A 82 4.08 -7.75 5.23
N ASP A 83 4.45 -6.59 4.68
CA ASP A 83 4.99 -5.47 5.44
C ASP A 83 4.42 -4.15 4.92
N VAL A 84 4.15 -3.24 5.84
CA VAL A 84 3.78 -1.86 5.52
C VAL A 84 4.57 -0.88 6.38
N HIS A 85 5.01 0.19 5.75
CA HIS A 85 5.68 1.32 6.37
C HIS A 85 4.99 2.60 5.92
N ILE A 86 4.42 3.35 6.86
CA ILE A 86 3.69 4.60 6.61
C ILE A 86 4.44 5.71 7.31
N SER A 87 4.85 6.73 6.56
CA SER A 87 5.35 7.98 7.13
C SER A 87 4.50 9.16 6.68
N ALA A 88 4.14 10.02 7.62
CA ALA A 88 3.33 11.21 7.39
C ALA A 88 3.97 12.42 8.06
N THR A 89 3.78 13.60 7.46
CA THR A 89 4.19 14.86 8.05
C THR A 89 2.96 15.58 8.56
N GLY A 90 2.86 15.76 9.88
CA GLY A 90 1.75 16.47 10.51
C GLY A 90 1.69 17.95 10.10
N PRO A 91 0.57 18.65 10.37
CA PRO A 91 0.39 20.06 10.04
C PRO A 91 1.44 20.99 10.69
N ASN A 92 2.07 20.55 11.77
CA ASN A 92 3.14 21.28 12.46
C ASN A 92 4.55 20.93 11.95
N GLY A 93 4.66 20.15 10.87
CA GLY A 93 5.94 19.68 10.33
C GLY A 93 6.56 18.49 11.08
N GLN A 94 5.87 17.95 12.10
CA GLN A 94 6.35 16.81 12.87
C GLN A 94 6.15 15.50 12.07
N PRO A 95 7.20 14.69 11.89
CA PRO A 95 7.07 13.39 11.23
C PRO A 95 6.45 12.36 12.17
N SER A 96 5.49 11.59 11.65
CA SER A 96 4.98 10.36 12.27
C SER A 96 5.28 9.18 11.37
N GLU A 97 5.68 8.06 11.94
CA GLU A 97 6.03 6.85 11.22
C GLU A 97 5.49 5.63 11.95
N VAL A 98 4.93 4.69 11.18
CA VAL A 98 4.36 3.44 11.66
C VAL A 98 4.78 2.33 10.71
N SER A 99 5.32 1.24 11.25
CA SER A 99 5.66 0.04 10.47
C SER A 99 5.01 -1.19 11.08
N CYS A 100 4.46 -2.07 10.24
CA CYS A 100 3.83 -3.33 10.67
C CYS A 100 4.27 -4.49 9.76
N ASN A 101 4.76 -5.58 10.36
CA ASN A 101 5.02 -6.86 9.67
C ASN A 101 3.92 -7.88 10.02
N PHE A 102 3.42 -8.58 9.00
CA PHE A 102 2.36 -9.59 9.04
C PHE A 102 2.85 -10.98 8.60
N GLY A 103 4.06 -11.09 8.05
CA GLY A 103 4.64 -12.34 7.55
C GLY A 103 5.15 -13.29 8.65
N GLY A 104 5.32 -12.79 9.88
CA GLY A 104 5.77 -13.59 11.02
C GLY A 104 4.67 -14.46 11.64
N LYS A 105 4.98 -15.73 11.93
CA LYS A 105 4.13 -16.59 12.79
C LYS A 105 4.10 -15.99 14.21
N GLY A 106 3.09 -15.15 14.49
CA GLY A 106 2.73 -14.73 15.84
C GLY A 106 3.04 -13.28 16.15
N GLY A 107 2.18 -12.36 15.68
CA GLY A 107 2.09 -11.01 16.21
C GLY A 107 2.19 -9.94 15.13
N THR A 108 1.20 -9.06 15.06
CA THR A 108 1.36 -7.75 14.41
C THR A 108 2.34 -6.94 15.27
N GLU A 109 3.61 -6.85 14.88
CA GLU A 109 4.56 -5.97 15.55
C GLU A 109 4.42 -4.56 14.95
N VAL A 110 3.83 -3.64 15.72
CA VAL A 110 3.81 -2.21 15.36
C VAL A 110 5.13 -1.61 15.85
N ILE A 111 6.06 -1.40 14.94
CA ILE A 111 7.34 -0.75 15.22
C ILE A 111 7.14 0.74 14.98
N GLY A 112 7.00 1.50 16.07
CA GLY A 112 7.00 2.96 16.05
C GLY A 112 5.61 3.61 16.14
N HIS A 113 5.36 4.27 17.27
CA HIS A 113 4.44 5.39 17.39
C HIS A 113 5.23 6.49 18.11
N ASN A 114 5.99 7.29 17.37
CA ASN A 114 6.71 8.42 17.99
C ASN A 114 5.72 9.58 18.17
N HIS A 115 5.03 9.61 19.31
CA HIS A 115 4.39 10.83 19.80
C HIS A 115 5.48 11.66 20.49
N GLY A 116 5.91 12.74 19.82
CA GLY A 116 6.67 13.82 20.46
C GLY A 116 5.76 14.96 20.87
#